data_AF-A0A0T2YIN8-F1
#
_entry.id   AF-A0A0T2YIN8-F1
#
_cell.length_a   1.000
_cell.length_b   1.000
_cell.length_c   1.000
_cell.angle_alpha   90.00
_cell.angle_beta   90.00
_cell.angle_gamma   90.00
#
_symmetry.space_group_name_H-M   'P 1'
#
loop_
_entity.id
_entity.type
_entity.pdbx_description
1 polymer ?
#
loop_
_entity_poly.entity_id
_entity_poly.type
_entity_poly.pdbx_seq_one_letter_code
_entity_poly.pdbx_strand_id
1 'polypeptide(L)'
;MPHAPQRRWELDALRGLMLVLMTLTHMPTMYSLPTGQPFGFVSAAEGFVFLSAFMAGRVYGNRARRDGVDVMQNAFHQRALKLYLCQLGLLLLAFTVIAWLGVHNRQGGATGLLEFFFIDPKAAVVGAALLLHNPPLLDILPLYIVLMLASPWLLRRALHRGWAGVLSVSALLWLAEQWGLGLALYELVGLPIPYKDMGAFHWFAWQALWVVGLCLGARQQPLPRIPLWCVVPAAVYAAGMFSWRHMVGQDPMPGVPAVGMLLDKWSLGPLRVLNFASVFLLLVSFGPWLKQVLPRPLPLELLGRHSLSVFCAHIVIALFTLAFFGSTQVVRPWSTDVALLAGAFAGLFAVALAAQARERSSWRPVRVWRSGPQVR
;
A
#
# COMPACT_ATOMS: atom_id res chain seq x y z
N MET A 1 7.21 -7.30 -33.99
CA MET A 1 7.52 -6.52 -32.76
C MET A 1 6.73 -7.13 -31.61
N PRO A 2 7.37 -7.66 -30.55
CA PRO A 2 6.60 -8.15 -29.41
C PRO A 2 5.87 -6.97 -28.78
N HIS A 3 4.54 -7.00 -28.82
CA HIS A 3 3.68 -5.95 -28.27
C HIS A 3 4.07 -5.72 -26.81
N ALA A 4 4.57 -4.52 -26.49
CA ALA A 4 4.72 -4.10 -25.11
C ALA A 4 3.36 -4.29 -24.43
N PRO A 5 3.28 -4.96 -23.26
CA PRO A 5 2.01 -5.22 -22.62
C PRO A 5 1.23 -3.92 -22.44
N GLN A 6 0.06 -3.85 -23.05
CA GLN A 6 -0.77 -2.65 -23.05
C GLN A 6 -1.10 -2.27 -21.60
N ARG A 7 -0.68 -1.07 -21.21
CA ARG A 7 -0.88 -0.53 -19.87
C ARG A 7 -2.38 -0.40 -19.59
N ARG A 8 -2.83 -1.01 -18.49
CA ARG A 8 -4.24 -1.03 -18.08
C ARG A 8 -4.55 0.19 -17.21
N TRP A 9 -5.18 1.19 -17.80
CA TRP A 9 -5.51 2.46 -17.13
C TRP A 9 -6.35 2.25 -15.86
N GLU A 10 -7.18 1.21 -15.83
CA GLU A 10 -8.03 0.87 -14.69
C GLU A 10 -7.23 0.50 -13.43
N LEU A 11 -6.07 -0.14 -13.59
CA LEU A 11 -5.21 -0.52 -12.45
C LEU A 11 -4.48 0.70 -11.90
N ASP A 12 -4.06 1.60 -12.79
CA ASP A 12 -3.49 2.88 -12.38
C ASP A 12 -4.57 3.75 -11.70
N ALA A 13 -5.80 3.82 -12.22
CA ALA A 13 -6.90 4.56 -11.60
C ALA A 13 -7.24 4.02 -10.20
N LEU A 14 -7.33 2.70 -10.03
CA LEU A 14 -7.58 2.09 -8.71
C LEU A 14 -6.43 2.37 -7.73
N ARG A 15 -5.18 2.32 -8.18
CA ARG A 15 -4.03 2.71 -7.33
C ARG A 15 -4.06 4.20 -6.96
N GLY A 16 -4.47 5.06 -7.89
CA GLY A 16 -4.73 6.47 -7.63
C GLY A 16 -5.80 6.68 -6.58
N LEU A 17 -6.91 5.95 -6.68
CA LEU A 17 -7.97 5.96 -5.66
C LEU A 17 -7.42 5.56 -4.29
N MET A 18 -6.60 4.51 -4.20
CA MET A 18 -5.99 4.11 -2.94
C MET A 18 -5.12 5.23 -2.36
N LEU A 19 -4.32 5.93 -3.18
CA LEU A 19 -3.51 7.06 -2.71
C LEU A 19 -4.36 8.23 -2.21
N VAL A 20 -5.48 8.51 -2.88
CA VAL A 20 -6.44 9.54 -2.45
C VAL A 20 -7.03 9.17 -1.09
N LEU A 21 -7.51 7.94 -0.94
CA LEU A 21 -8.06 7.45 0.32
C LEU A 21 -7.02 7.44 1.44
N MET A 22 -5.80 6.97 1.17
CA MET A 22 -4.69 7.03 2.14
C MET A 22 -4.39 8.46 2.58
N THR A 23 -4.40 9.41 1.66
CA THR A 23 -4.19 10.83 1.96
C THR A 23 -5.29 11.36 2.88
N LEU A 24 -6.56 11.09 2.58
CA LEU A 24 -7.68 11.48 3.45
C LEU A 24 -7.53 10.90 4.86
N THR A 25 -7.06 9.65 4.98
CA THR A 25 -6.92 8.97 6.27
C THR A 25 -5.68 9.37 7.06
N HIS A 26 -4.58 9.71 6.40
CA HIS A 26 -3.30 10.05 7.05
C HIS A 26 -3.20 11.54 7.39
N MET A 27 -3.89 12.40 6.65
CA MET A 27 -3.97 13.82 6.98
C MET A 27 -4.74 13.96 8.29
N PRO A 28 -4.22 14.70 9.29
CA PRO A 28 -4.79 14.75 10.64
C PRO A 28 -6.06 15.60 10.73
N THR A 29 -6.98 15.48 9.77
CA THR A 29 -8.21 16.27 9.59
C THR A 29 -9.45 15.53 10.08
N MET A 30 -10.57 16.25 10.25
CA MET A 30 -11.88 15.70 10.61
C MET A 30 -12.41 14.64 9.62
N TYR A 31 -11.88 14.61 8.39
CA TYR A 31 -12.28 13.65 7.36
C TYR A 31 -11.60 12.28 7.49
N SER A 32 -10.52 12.18 8.27
CA SER A 32 -9.72 10.95 8.41
C SER A 32 -10.52 9.75 8.96
N LEU A 33 -11.33 9.99 9.99
CA LEU A 33 -12.17 8.97 10.64
C LEU A 33 -13.27 8.46 9.70
N PRO A 34 -14.11 9.33 9.07
CA PRO A 34 -15.10 8.91 8.09
C PRO A 34 -14.52 8.14 6.89
N THR A 35 -13.29 8.44 6.46
CA THR A 35 -12.68 7.84 5.26
C THR A 35 -11.77 6.64 5.54
N GLY A 36 -11.53 6.28 6.80
CA GLY A 36 -10.61 5.20 7.23
C GLY A 36 -10.87 3.84 6.62
N GLN A 37 -12.15 3.51 6.41
CA GLN A 37 -12.60 2.20 5.96
C GLN A 37 -13.83 2.39 5.05
N PRO A 38 -13.65 2.83 3.79
CA PRO A 38 -14.76 3.32 2.97
C PRO A 38 -15.65 2.21 2.37
N PHE A 39 -15.18 0.96 2.35
CA PHE A 39 -15.92 -0.17 1.76
C PHE A 39 -16.31 -1.19 2.85
N GLY A 40 -16.99 -0.72 3.89
CA GLY A 40 -17.15 -1.47 5.14
C GLY A 40 -15.84 -1.48 5.93
N PHE A 41 -15.53 -2.57 6.62
CA PHE A 41 -14.28 -2.70 7.36
C PHE A 41 -13.06 -2.98 6.45
N VAL A 42 -12.95 -2.34 5.29
CA VAL A 42 -11.81 -2.47 4.35
C VAL A 42 -11.17 -1.12 4.17
N SER A 43 -9.85 -1.03 4.37
CA SER A 43 -9.11 0.22 4.23
C SER A 43 -8.40 0.33 2.87
N ALA A 44 -7.84 1.50 2.60
CA ALA A 44 -7.03 1.72 1.40
C ALA A 44 -5.75 0.86 1.36
N ALA A 45 -5.23 0.44 2.52
CA ALA A 45 -4.01 -0.36 2.60
C ALA A 45 -4.19 -1.74 1.96
N GLU A 46 -5.30 -2.44 2.22
CA GLU A 46 -5.59 -3.75 1.62
C GLU A 46 -5.68 -3.63 0.09
N GLY A 47 -6.41 -2.64 -0.40
CA GLY A 47 -6.52 -2.38 -1.82
C GLY A 47 -5.17 -2.05 -2.47
N PHE A 48 -4.36 -1.20 -1.83
CA PHE A 48 -3.04 -0.81 -2.34
C PHE A 48 -2.07 -2.00 -2.39
N VAL A 49 -1.98 -2.79 -1.30
CA VAL A 49 -1.16 -4.00 -1.17
C VAL A 49 -1.55 -5.02 -2.22
N PHE A 50 -2.85 -5.34 -2.30
CA PHE A 50 -3.36 -6.32 -3.25
C PHE A 50 -3.13 -5.91 -4.70
N LEU A 51 -3.45 -4.65 -5.07
CA LEU A 51 -3.23 -4.15 -6.43
C LEU A 51 -1.75 -4.15 -6.81
N SER A 52 -0.88 -3.83 -5.86
CA SER A 52 0.57 -3.84 -6.07
C SER A 52 1.09 -5.26 -6.30
N ALA A 53 0.62 -6.22 -5.52
CA ALA A 53 0.94 -7.63 -5.70
C ALA A 53 0.40 -8.18 -7.02
N PHE A 54 -0.84 -7.84 -7.39
CA PHE A 54 -1.44 -8.19 -8.67
C PHE A 54 -0.63 -7.66 -9.85
N MET A 55 -0.22 -6.39 -9.79
CA MET A 55 0.64 -5.80 -10.81
C MET A 55 2.02 -6.46 -10.85
N ALA A 56 2.61 -6.76 -9.70
CA ALA A 56 3.89 -7.45 -9.61
C ALA A 56 3.82 -8.84 -10.24
N GLY A 57 2.81 -9.65 -9.88
CA GLY A 57 2.60 -10.97 -10.45
C GLY A 57 2.46 -10.93 -11.98
N ARG A 58 1.72 -9.93 -12.49
CA ARG A 58 1.52 -9.75 -13.94
C ARG A 58 2.81 -9.32 -14.66
N VAL A 59 3.46 -8.26 -14.18
CA VAL A 59 4.62 -7.66 -14.84
C VAL A 59 5.83 -8.59 -14.74
N TYR A 60 6.15 -9.05 -13.54
CA TYR A 60 7.32 -9.88 -13.32
C TYR A 60 7.08 -11.33 -13.74
N GLY A 61 5.85 -11.86 -13.62
CA GLY A 61 5.52 -13.18 -14.17
C GLY A 61 5.63 -13.22 -15.70
N ASN A 62 5.20 -12.17 -16.42
CA ASN A 62 5.44 -12.05 -17.85
C ASN A 62 6.92 -11.90 -18.18
N ARG A 63 7.67 -11.13 -17.38
CA ARG A 63 9.12 -10.96 -17.54
C ARG A 63 9.86 -12.28 -17.36
N ALA A 64 9.49 -13.10 -16.38
CA ALA A 64 10.08 -14.41 -16.16
C ALA A 64 9.89 -15.35 -17.36
N ARG A 65 8.70 -15.34 -17.95
CA ARG A 65 8.36 -16.17 -19.12
C ARG A 65 9.06 -15.69 -20.40
N ARG A 66 9.22 -14.38 -20.58
CA ARG A 66 9.79 -13.78 -21.80
C ARG A 66 11.32 -13.70 -21.76
N ASP A 67 11.86 -13.27 -20.62
CA ASP A 67 13.27 -12.87 -20.46
C ASP A 67 14.04 -13.79 -19.49
N GLY A 68 13.38 -14.78 -18.87
CA GLY A 68 14.00 -15.72 -17.92
C GLY A 68 13.83 -15.34 -16.44
N VAL A 69 13.98 -16.35 -15.57
CA VAL A 69 13.78 -16.22 -14.12
C VAL A 69 14.80 -15.27 -13.49
N ASP A 70 16.06 -15.31 -13.90
CA ASP A 70 17.12 -14.47 -13.31
C ASP A 70 16.89 -12.98 -13.62
N VAL A 71 16.44 -12.67 -14.82
CA VAL A 71 16.07 -11.30 -15.22
C VAL A 71 14.86 -10.80 -14.42
N MET A 72 13.89 -11.67 -14.12
CA MET A 72 12.78 -11.35 -13.21
C MET A 72 13.30 -11.08 -11.79
N GLN A 73 14.18 -11.93 -11.26
CA GLN A 73 14.73 -11.78 -9.91
C GLN A 73 15.45 -10.45 -9.74
N ASN A 74 16.37 -10.12 -10.66
CA ASN A 74 17.07 -8.84 -10.64
C ASN A 74 16.09 -7.65 -10.69
N ALA A 75 15.03 -7.74 -11.50
CA ALA A 75 14.02 -6.69 -11.59
C ALA A 75 13.20 -6.50 -10.28
N PHE A 76 12.99 -7.56 -9.51
CA PHE A 76 12.43 -7.45 -8.14
C PHE A 76 13.42 -6.79 -7.18
N HIS A 77 14.69 -7.23 -7.17
CA HIS A 77 15.71 -6.67 -6.28
C HIS A 77 15.94 -5.18 -6.55
N GLN A 78 16.01 -4.75 -7.81
CA GLN A 78 16.10 -3.32 -8.17
C GLN A 78 14.88 -2.53 -7.69
N ARG A 79 13.69 -3.12 -7.78
CA ARG A 79 12.46 -2.48 -7.29
C ARG A 79 12.45 -2.38 -5.77
N ALA A 80 12.83 -3.44 -5.06
CA ALA A 80 12.96 -3.46 -3.62
C ALA A 80 14.00 -2.43 -3.13
N LEU A 81 15.16 -2.36 -3.79
CA LEU A 81 16.19 -1.36 -3.49
C LEU A 81 15.64 0.07 -3.65
N LYS A 82 14.89 0.36 -4.71
CA LYS A 82 14.28 1.68 -4.89
C LYS A 82 13.32 2.02 -3.74
N LEU A 83 12.49 1.06 -3.31
CA LEU A 83 11.58 1.24 -2.17
C LEU A 83 12.36 1.46 -0.87
N TYR A 84 13.42 0.69 -0.66
CA TYR A 84 14.30 0.80 0.50
C TYR A 84 14.99 2.18 0.58
N LEU A 85 15.52 2.68 -0.53
CA LEU A 85 16.10 4.03 -0.58
C LEU A 85 15.06 5.13 -0.31
N CYS A 86 13.82 4.96 -0.81
CA CYS A 86 12.73 5.87 -0.46
C CYS A 86 12.41 5.81 1.04
N GLN A 87 12.37 4.61 1.63
CA GLN A 87 12.15 4.43 3.06
C GLN A 87 13.23 5.12 3.89
N LEU A 88 14.51 4.92 3.55
CA LEU A 88 15.63 5.60 4.22
C LEU A 88 15.53 7.13 4.12
N GLY A 89 15.12 7.66 2.96
CA GLY A 89 14.91 9.10 2.79
C GLY A 89 13.78 9.65 3.67
N LEU A 90 12.67 8.91 3.80
CA LEU A 90 11.56 9.29 4.68
C LEU A 90 11.94 9.18 6.17
N LEU A 91 12.66 8.13 6.54
CA LEU A 91 13.18 7.95 7.91
C LEU A 91 14.17 9.05 8.28
N LEU A 92 15.07 9.42 7.36
CA LEU A 92 15.99 10.54 7.55
C LEU A 92 15.22 11.83 7.80
N LEU A 93 14.20 12.13 6.99
CA LEU A 93 13.34 13.30 7.20
C LEU A 93 12.63 13.24 8.57
N ALA A 94 12.10 12.07 8.93
CA ALA A 94 11.36 11.86 10.17
C ALA A 94 12.23 12.07 11.42
N PHE A 95 13.36 11.39 11.50
CA PHE A 95 14.28 11.44 12.65
C PHE A 95 15.12 12.72 12.73
N THR A 96 15.07 13.59 11.73
CA THR A 96 15.77 14.89 11.74
C THR A 96 14.78 16.06 11.80
N VAL A 97 14.24 16.46 10.65
CA VAL A 97 13.42 17.67 10.50
C VAL A 97 12.11 17.54 11.26
N ILE A 98 11.41 16.42 11.14
CA ILE A 98 10.10 16.23 11.77
C ILE A 98 10.24 16.05 13.28
N ALA A 99 11.24 15.29 13.75
CA ALA A 99 11.56 15.19 15.17
C ALA A 99 11.85 16.57 15.78
N TRP A 100 12.69 17.37 15.11
CA TRP A 100 13.01 18.73 15.55
C TRP A 100 11.78 19.65 15.56
N LEU A 101 11.00 19.69 14.47
CA LEU A 101 9.77 20.49 14.39
C LEU A 101 8.75 20.06 15.43
N GLY A 102 8.59 18.76 15.67
CA GLY A 102 7.66 18.22 16.65
C GLY A 102 7.96 18.74 18.06
N VAL A 103 9.24 18.75 18.45
CA VAL A 103 9.69 19.32 19.73
C VAL A 103 9.55 20.84 19.73
N HIS A 104 10.05 21.53 18.71
CA HIS A 104 10.06 22.99 18.62
C HIS A 104 8.65 23.60 18.66
N ASN A 105 7.73 23.04 17.87
CA ASN A 105 6.34 23.48 17.78
C ASN A 105 5.44 22.86 18.87
N ARG A 106 6.00 22.05 19.78
CA ARG A 106 5.28 21.34 20.86
C ARG A 106 4.12 20.49 20.36
N GLN A 107 4.31 19.80 19.23
CA GLN A 107 3.29 18.98 18.59
C GLN A 107 3.37 17.52 19.05
N GLY A 108 2.54 17.19 20.05
CA GLY A 108 2.46 15.84 20.63
C GLY A 108 2.14 14.73 19.63
N GLY A 109 1.41 15.04 18.55
CA GLY A 109 1.14 14.08 17.49
C GLY A 109 2.42 13.65 16.74
N ALA A 110 3.32 14.59 16.45
CA ALA A 110 4.57 14.31 15.75
C ALA A 110 5.59 13.64 16.66
N THR A 111 5.71 14.10 17.92
CA THR A 111 6.63 13.49 18.88
C THR A 111 6.18 12.11 19.33
N GLY A 112 4.87 11.88 19.49
CA GLY A 112 4.31 10.57 19.83
C GLY A 112 4.50 9.53 18.72
N LEU A 113 4.44 9.92 17.45
CA LEU A 113 4.76 9.04 16.33
C LEU A 113 6.22 8.55 16.38
N LEU A 114 7.12 9.37 16.93
CA LEU A 114 8.55 9.12 17.04
C LEU A 114 8.98 8.81 18.48
N GLU A 115 8.07 8.36 19.34
CA GLU A 115 8.31 8.16 20.77
C GLU A 115 9.53 7.25 21.02
N PHE A 116 9.59 6.08 20.38
CA PHE A 116 10.70 5.15 20.55
C PHE A 116 12.06 5.75 20.14
N PHE A 117 12.07 6.62 19.12
CA PHE A 117 13.27 7.34 18.73
C PHE A 117 13.76 8.31 19.81
N PHE A 118 12.87 8.93 20.57
CA PHE A 118 13.27 9.79 21.71
C PHE A 118 13.72 8.99 22.94
N ILE A 119 13.24 7.74 23.09
CA ILE A 119 13.63 6.84 24.18
C ILE A 119 15.00 6.23 23.93
N ASP A 120 15.20 5.60 22.76
CA ASP A 120 16.47 4.99 22.36
C ASP A 120 16.77 5.33 20.88
N PRO A 121 17.42 6.48 20.62
CA PRO A 121 17.72 6.92 19.26
C PRO A 121 18.57 5.92 18.46
N LYS A 122 19.50 5.23 19.14
CA LYS A 122 20.42 4.29 18.46
C LYS A 122 19.65 3.05 18.01
N ALA A 123 18.88 2.43 18.91
CA ALA A 123 18.07 1.27 18.57
C ALA A 123 16.99 1.62 17.53
N ALA A 124 16.36 2.79 17.64
CA ALA A 124 15.36 3.24 16.68
C ALA A 124 15.93 3.45 15.27
N VAL A 125 17.06 4.17 15.13
CA VAL A 125 17.66 4.43 13.82
C VAL A 125 18.19 3.15 13.17
N VAL A 126 18.94 2.34 13.93
CA VAL A 126 19.48 1.06 13.40
C VAL A 126 18.35 0.10 13.10
N GLY A 127 17.38 -0.03 14.02
CA GLY A 127 16.20 -0.85 13.86
C GLY A 127 15.40 -0.46 12.63
N ALA A 128 15.18 0.83 12.38
CA ALA A 128 14.42 1.30 11.23
C ALA A 128 15.17 1.12 9.91
N ALA A 129 16.50 1.32 9.90
CA ALA A 129 17.32 1.00 8.75
C ALA A 129 17.27 -0.50 8.41
N LEU A 130 17.19 -1.37 9.43
CA LEU A 130 17.03 -2.81 9.26
C LEU A 130 15.57 -3.27 9.05
N LEU A 131 14.61 -2.34 8.96
CA LEU A 131 13.17 -2.61 8.82
C LEU A 131 12.52 -3.32 10.02
N LEU A 132 13.18 -3.30 11.18
CA LEU A 132 12.70 -3.89 12.45
C LEU A 132 11.87 -2.90 13.26
N HIS A 133 12.28 -1.63 13.34
CA HIS A 133 11.50 -0.56 13.96
C HIS A 133 10.78 0.24 12.89
N ASN A 134 9.45 0.33 12.97
CA ASN A 134 8.65 0.88 11.89
C ASN A 134 7.66 1.91 12.47
N PRO A 135 8.03 3.21 12.49
CA PRO A 135 7.15 4.25 13.00
C PRO A 135 5.82 4.31 12.24
N PRO A 136 4.71 4.72 12.89
CA PRO A 136 3.44 4.92 12.21
C PRO A 136 3.56 5.82 10.98
N LEU A 137 2.70 5.62 9.98
CA LEU A 137 2.78 6.21 8.62
C LEU A 137 3.94 5.69 7.75
N LEU A 138 5.03 5.22 8.36
CA LEU A 138 6.24 4.73 7.68
C LEU A 138 6.36 3.21 7.66
N ASP A 139 5.38 2.50 8.21
CA ASP A 139 5.40 1.07 8.50
C ASP A 139 4.93 0.18 7.33
N ILE A 140 4.16 0.72 6.39
CA ILE A 140 3.72 -0.04 5.20
C ILE A 140 4.86 -0.30 4.20
N LEU A 141 5.82 0.60 4.06
CA LEU A 141 6.95 0.42 3.11
C LEU A 141 7.89 -0.74 3.50
N PRO A 142 8.31 -0.90 4.76
CA PRO A 142 9.02 -2.07 5.26
C PRO A 142 8.38 -3.40 4.85
N LEU A 143 7.08 -3.55 5.11
CA LEU A 143 6.28 -4.70 4.68
C LEU A 143 6.42 -4.93 3.17
N TYR A 144 6.24 -3.88 2.37
CA TYR A 144 6.36 -3.93 0.91
C TYR A 144 7.75 -4.35 0.43
N ILE A 145 8.81 -3.87 1.06
CA ILE A 145 10.20 -4.18 0.69
C ILE A 145 10.44 -5.67 0.88
N VAL A 146 10.07 -6.23 2.04
CA VAL A 146 10.24 -7.67 2.32
C VAL A 146 9.38 -8.52 1.40
N LEU A 147 8.11 -8.13 1.15
CA LEU A 147 7.25 -8.85 0.23
C LEU A 147 7.80 -8.80 -1.22
N MET A 148 8.39 -7.67 -1.64
CA MET A 148 9.11 -7.58 -2.93
C MET A 148 10.31 -8.51 -2.98
N LEU A 149 11.09 -8.62 -1.90
CA LEU A 149 12.26 -9.50 -1.83
C LEU A 149 11.88 -10.99 -1.79
N ALA A 150 10.75 -11.34 -1.16
CA ALA A 150 10.23 -12.71 -1.12
C ALA A 150 9.58 -13.14 -2.45
N SER A 151 8.94 -12.19 -3.16
CA SER A 151 8.21 -12.42 -4.41
C SER A 151 8.96 -13.23 -5.48
N PRO A 152 10.26 -12.99 -5.78
CA PRO A 152 10.98 -13.79 -6.77
C PRO A 152 11.06 -15.28 -6.43
N TRP A 153 11.21 -15.62 -5.15
CA TRP A 153 11.20 -17.01 -4.68
C TRP A 153 9.82 -17.64 -4.80
N LEU A 154 8.78 -16.91 -4.39
CA LEU A 154 7.38 -17.34 -4.49
C LEU A 154 7.00 -17.61 -5.95
N LEU A 155 7.32 -16.68 -6.85
CA LEU A 155 7.03 -16.80 -8.28
C LEU A 155 7.83 -17.93 -8.92
N ARG A 156 9.12 -18.07 -8.64
CA ARG A 156 9.92 -19.20 -9.14
C ARG A 156 9.30 -20.53 -8.72
N ARG A 157 8.98 -20.69 -7.43
CA ARG A 157 8.36 -21.92 -6.90
C ARG A 157 6.99 -22.19 -7.52
N ALA A 158 6.18 -21.16 -7.73
CA ALA A 158 4.85 -21.26 -8.30
C ALA A 158 4.87 -21.56 -9.81
N LEU A 159 5.82 -21.00 -10.56
CA LEU A 159 5.99 -21.28 -11.98
C LEU A 159 6.47 -22.72 -12.22
N HIS A 160 7.27 -23.29 -11.31
CA HIS A 160 7.78 -24.66 -11.45
C HIS A 160 6.86 -25.76 -10.94
N ARG A 161 6.16 -25.56 -9.80
CA ARG A 161 5.25 -26.60 -9.25
C ARG A 161 3.85 -26.13 -8.90
N GLY A 162 3.40 -25.05 -9.52
CA GLY A 162 2.06 -24.50 -9.34
C GLY A 162 1.87 -23.71 -8.04
N TRP A 163 0.73 -23.03 -7.95
CA TRP A 163 0.40 -22.10 -6.88
C TRP A 163 -0.13 -22.77 -5.60
N ALA A 164 -0.59 -24.03 -5.68
CA ALA A 164 -1.26 -24.70 -4.55
C ALA A 164 -0.43 -24.68 -3.27
N GLY A 165 0.82 -25.17 -3.30
CA GLY A 165 1.68 -25.17 -2.12
C GLY A 165 2.02 -23.79 -1.58
N VAL A 166 2.19 -22.79 -2.46
CA VAL A 166 2.48 -21.40 -2.06
C VAL A 166 1.27 -20.80 -1.34
N LEU A 167 0.06 -21.01 -1.88
CA LEU A 167 -1.19 -20.55 -1.28
C LEU A 167 -1.49 -21.28 0.03
N SER A 168 -1.24 -22.59 0.12
CA SER A 168 -1.45 -23.36 1.34
C SER A 168 -0.54 -22.88 2.47
N VAL A 169 0.76 -22.71 2.23
CA VAL A 169 1.69 -22.18 3.23
C VAL A 169 1.28 -20.77 3.65
N SER A 170 0.93 -19.92 2.69
CA SER A 170 0.48 -18.56 2.97
C SER A 170 -0.80 -18.52 3.81
N ALA A 171 -1.77 -19.40 3.53
CA ALA A 171 -2.99 -19.52 4.32
C ALA A 171 -2.72 -20.05 5.74
N LEU A 172 -1.80 -21.01 5.89
CA LEU A 172 -1.41 -21.53 7.21
C LEU A 172 -0.69 -20.47 8.06
N LEU A 173 0.17 -19.65 7.45
CA LEU A 173 0.85 -18.55 8.15
C LEU A 173 -0.16 -17.47 8.58
N TRP A 174 -1.10 -17.09 7.72
CA TRP A 174 -2.16 -16.16 8.09
C TRP A 174 -3.06 -16.73 9.18
N LEU A 175 -3.40 -18.02 9.09
CA LEU A 175 -4.18 -18.70 10.10
C LEU A 175 -3.43 -18.66 11.43
N ALA A 176 -2.20 -19.16 11.49
CA ALA A 176 -1.38 -19.16 12.70
C ALA A 176 -1.20 -17.76 13.32
N GLU A 177 -1.16 -16.70 12.51
CA GLU A 177 -1.14 -15.31 12.99
C GLU A 177 -2.39 -14.95 13.80
N GLN A 178 -3.57 -15.48 13.46
CA GLN A 178 -4.78 -15.25 14.25
C GLN A 178 -4.72 -15.88 15.66
N TRP A 179 -3.78 -16.79 15.90
CA TRP A 179 -3.47 -17.37 17.22
C TRP A 179 -2.16 -16.80 17.81
N GLY A 180 -1.68 -15.65 17.30
CA GLY A 180 -0.56 -14.93 17.91
C GLY A 180 0.83 -15.43 17.52
N LEU A 181 1.00 -16.10 16.37
CA LEU A 181 2.31 -16.57 15.89
C LEU A 181 3.38 -15.46 15.90
N GLY A 182 3.06 -14.27 15.40
CA GLY A 182 4.00 -13.15 15.36
C GLY A 182 4.51 -12.73 16.74
N LEU A 183 3.62 -12.65 17.74
CA LEU A 183 3.99 -12.32 19.11
C LEU A 183 4.83 -13.44 19.74
N ALA A 184 4.42 -14.70 19.57
CA ALA A 184 5.15 -15.85 20.10
C ALA A 184 6.58 -15.94 19.55
N LEU A 185 6.78 -15.64 18.26
CA LEU A 185 8.11 -15.60 17.64
C LEU A 185 8.93 -14.41 18.13
N TYR A 186 8.31 -13.25 18.35
CA TYR A 186 8.98 -12.09 18.94
C TYR A 186 9.50 -12.41 20.35
N GLU A 187 8.66 -13.00 21.20
CA GLU A 187 9.01 -13.38 22.57
C GLU A 187 10.13 -14.43 22.60
N LEU A 188 10.15 -15.35 21.61
CA LEU A 188 11.20 -16.36 21.48
C LEU A 188 12.56 -15.76 21.09
N VAL A 189 12.57 -14.77 20.18
CA VAL A 189 13.81 -14.16 19.69
C VAL A 189 14.39 -13.14 20.67
N GLY A 190 13.54 -12.40 21.39
CA GLY A 190 13.97 -11.42 22.40
C GLY A 190 14.68 -10.21 21.80
N LEU A 191 14.03 -9.52 20.86
CA LEU A 191 14.60 -8.31 20.24
C LEU A 191 14.60 -7.10 21.21
N PRO A 192 15.58 -6.19 21.09
CA PRO A 192 15.66 -4.98 21.94
C PRO A 192 14.62 -3.90 21.59
N ILE A 193 13.88 -4.07 20.49
CA ILE A 193 12.84 -3.15 20.03
C ILE A 193 11.50 -3.69 20.53
N PRO A 194 10.69 -2.93 21.31
CA PRO A 194 9.40 -3.40 21.79
C PRO A 194 8.48 -3.81 20.63
N TYR A 195 7.68 -4.87 20.82
CA TYR A 195 6.79 -5.38 19.77
C TYR A 195 5.85 -4.31 19.19
N LYS A 196 5.32 -3.41 20.04
CA LYS A 196 4.46 -2.30 19.62
C LYS A 196 5.14 -1.33 18.64
N ASP A 197 6.46 -1.24 18.67
CA ASP A 197 7.28 -0.33 17.89
C ASP A 197 7.84 -1.00 16.62
N MET A 198 7.53 -2.29 16.39
CA MET A 198 7.90 -3.02 15.16
C MET A 198 6.97 -2.75 13.96
N GLY A 199 5.99 -1.86 14.13
CA GLY A 199 5.02 -1.47 13.11
C GLY A 199 3.67 -2.16 13.29
N ALA A 200 2.62 -1.53 12.76
CA ALA A 200 1.26 -2.01 12.98
C ALA A 200 0.86 -3.16 12.05
N PHE A 201 1.59 -3.40 10.96
CA PHE A 201 1.25 -4.44 9.99
C PHE A 201 1.81 -5.80 10.40
N HIS A 202 0.93 -6.77 10.71
CA HIS A 202 1.37 -8.12 11.06
C HIS A 202 1.88 -8.85 9.79
N TRP A 203 3.16 -9.15 9.75
CA TRP A 203 3.85 -9.69 8.56
C TRP A 203 3.21 -11.00 8.04
N PHE A 204 2.91 -11.94 8.94
CA PHE A 204 2.32 -13.24 8.59
C PHE A 204 0.87 -13.14 8.11
N ALA A 205 0.14 -12.10 8.52
CA ALA A 205 -1.19 -11.83 8.03
C ALA A 205 -1.17 -11.19 6.64
N TRP A 206 -0.45 -10.07 6.50
CA TRP A 206 -0.46 -9.26 5.27
C TRP A 206 0.21 -9.95 4.09
N GLN A 207 1.12 -10.90 4.32
CA GLN A 207 1.67 -11.72 3.25
C GLN A 207 0.58 -12.53 2.51
N ALA A 208 -0.52 -12.92 3.16
CA ALA A 208 -1.59 -13.68 2.49
C ALA A 208 -2.27 -12.86 1.39
N LEU A 209 -2.60 -11.61 1.68
CA LEU A 209 -3.16 -10.69 0.71
C LEU A 209 -2.21 -10.48 -0.48
N TRP A 210 -0.92 -10.36 -0.19
CA TRP A 210 0.14 -10.23 -1.19
C TRP A 210 0.27 -11.49 -2.07
N VAL A 211 0.33 -12.68 -1.48
CA VAL A 211 0.47 -13.95 -2.20
C VAL A 211 -0.73 -14.21 -3.11
N VAL A 212 -1.95 -13.95 -2.65
CA VAL A 212 -3.17 -14.06 -3.47
C VAL A 212 -3.11 -13.07 -4.64
N GLY A 213 -2.73 -11.82 -4.37
CA GLY A 213 -2.55 -10.81 -5.43
C GLY A 213 -1.52 -11.24 -6.47
N LEU A 214 -0.33 -11.69 -6.05
CA LEU A 214 0.70 -12.24 -6.93
C LEU A 214 0.18 -13.39 -7.79
N CYS A 215 -0.53 -14.34 -7.17
CA CYS A 215 -1.11 -15.50 -7.85
C CYS A 215 -2.06 -15.07 -8.96
N LEU A 216 -3.05 -14.23 -8.62
CA LEU A 216 -4.05 -13.74 -9.57
C LEU A 216 -3.42 -12.90 -10.67
N GLY A 217 -2.39 -12.10 -10.35
CA GLY A 217 -1.65 -11.30 -11.30
C GLY A 217 -0.83 -12.11 -12.30
N ALA A 218 -0.20 -13.19 -11.83
CA ALA A 218 0.66 -14.04 -12.65
C ALA A 218 -0.09 -14.93 -13.66
N ARG A 219 -1.42 -15.04 -13.52
CA ARG A 219 -2.31 -15.77 -14.44
C ARG A 219 -2.17 -15.23 -15.86
N GLN A 220 -2.11 -16.14 -16.83
CA GLN A 220 -2.13 -15.79 -18.25
C GLN A 220 -3.55 -15.68 -18.80
N GLN A 221 -4.46 -16.47 -18.22
CA GLN A 221 -5.87 -16.44 -18.57
C GLN A 221 -6.59 -15.32 -17.81
N PRO A 222 -7.64 -14.72 -18.41
CA PRO A 222 -8.50 -13.79 -17.68
C PRO A 222 -9.08 -14.47 -16.44
N LEU A 223 -9.49 -13.66 -15.46
CA LEU A 223 -10.26 -14.17 -14.33
C LEU A 223 -11.55 -14.82 -14.86
N PRO A 224 -11.94 -16.00 -14.34
CA PRO A 224 -13.17 -16.64 -14.76
C PRO A 224 -14.36 -15.74 -14.44
N ARG A 225 -15.45 -15.89 -15.22
CA ARG A 225 -16.72 -15.25 -14.87
C ARG A 225 -17.19 -15.83 -13.54
N ILE A 226 -17.45 -14.95 -12.59
CA ILE A 226 -17.93 -15.34 -11.27
C ILE A 226 -19.43 -15.62 -11.38
N PRO A 227 -19.90 -16.81 -10.96
CA PRO A 227 -21.30 -17.16 -11.07
C PRO A 227 -22.15 -16.38 -10.07
N LEU A 228 -23.43 -16.17 -10.38
CA LEU A 228 -24.34 -15.33 -9.59
C LEU A 228 -24.49 -15.82 -8.14
N TRP A 229 -24.42 -17.13 -7.91
CA TRP A 229 -24.47 -17.71 -6.56
C TRP A 229 -23.26 -17.36 -5.69
N CYS A 230 -22.15 -16.88 -6.25
CA CYS A 230 -21.06 -16.25 -5.48
C CYS A 230 -21.28 -14.73 -5.36
N VAL A 231 -21.76 -14.08 -6.42
CA VAL A 231 -21.93 -12.62 -6.48
C VAL A 231 -22.99 -12.13 -5.49
N VAL A 232 -24.14 -12.82 -5.41
CA VAL A 232 -25.25 -12.39 -4.54
C VAL A 232 -24.85 -12.45 -3.05
N PRO A 233 -24.31 -13.56 -2.51
CA PRO A 233 -23.82 -13.57 -1.13
C PRO A 233 -22.72 -12.55 -0.87
N ALA A 234 -21.79 -12.35 -1.82
CA ALA A 234 -20.76 -11.32 -1.69
C ALA A 234 -21.36 -9.91 -1.64
N ALA A 235 -22.39 -9.63 -2.44
CA ALA A 235 -23.10 -8.35 -2.44
C ALA A 235 -23.81 -8.11 -1.10
N VAL A 236 -24.54 -9.11 -0.60
CA VAL A 236 -25.23 -9.04 0.69
C VAL A 236 -24.24 -8.83 1.83
N TYR A 237 -23.15 -9.60 1.87
CA TYR A 237 -22.13 -9.48 2.90
C TYR A 237 -21.43 -8.11 2.86
N ALA A 238 -21.00 -7.65 1.68
CA ALA A 238 -20.37 -6.35 1.51
C ALA A 238 -21.31 -5.20 1.90
N ALA A 239 -22.59 -5.26 1.51
CA ALA A 239 -23.59 -4.26 1.89
C ALA A 239 -23.85 -4.25 3.41
N GLY A 240 -23.90 -5.43 4.04
CA GLY A 240 -24.02 -5.57 5.50
C GLY A 240 -22.81 -4.96 6.22
N MET A 241 -21.58 -5.30 5.80
CA MET A 241 -20.35 -4.73 6.37
C MET A 241 -20.22 -3.23 6.13
N PHE A 242 -20.63 -2.75 4.96
CA PHE A 242 -20.69 -1.33 4.65
C PHE A 242 -21.61 -0.60 5.61
N SER A 243 -22.84 -1.09 5.74
CA SER A 243 -23.86 -0.51 6.62
C SER A 243 -23.41 -0.53 8.08
N TRP A 244 -22.95 -1.70 8.57
CA TRP A 244 -22.45 -1.85 9.93
C TRP A 244 -21.34 -0.83 10.21
N ARG A 245 -20.27 -0.81 9.42
CA ARG A 245 -19.16 0.13 9.62
C ARG A 245 -19.62 1.59 9.67
N HIS A 246 -20.58 1.98 8.83
CA HIS A 246 -21.01 3.38 8.75
C HIS A 246 -22.03 3.76 9.84
N MET A 247 -22.65 2.77 10.49
CA MET A 247 -23.52 2.99 11.66
C MET A 247 -22.74 3.07 12.97
N VAL A 248 -21.70 2.24 13.15
CA VAL A 248 -20.98 2.12 14.44
C VAL A 248 -19.63 2.83 14.47
N GLY A 249 -19.05 3.13 13.31
CA GLY A 249 -17.71 3.72 13.19
C GLY A 249 -16.61 2.68 12.94
N GLN A 250 -15.37 3.03 13.29
CA GLN A 250 -14.20 2.17 13.02
C GLN A 250 -14.02 1.05 14.06
N ASP A 251 -14.51 1.24 15.28
CA ASP A 251 -14.63 0.18 16.27
C ASP A 251 -15.93 -0.59 15.98
N PRO A 252 -15.86 -1.85 15.51
CA PRO A 252 -17.03 -2.59 15.07
C PRO A 252 -18.03 -2.86 16.20
N MET A 253 -17.55 -3.01 17.43
CA MET A 253 -18.41 -3.25 18.60
C MET A 253 -17.64 -2.89 19.88
N PRO A 254 -17.72 -1.62 20.32
CA PRO A 254 -17.04 -1.19 21.53
C PRO A 254 -17.42 -2.05 22.73
N GLY A 255 -16.41 -2.55 23.46
CA GLY A 255 -16.60 -3.42 24.62
C GLY A 255 -16.70 -4.91 24.31
N VAL A 256 -16.61 -5.34 23.04
CA VAL A 256 -16.61 -6.76 22.66
C VAL A 256 -15.32 -7.12 21.89
N PRO A 257 -14.22 -7.45 22.60
CA PRO A 257 -12.91 -7.69 21.99
C PRO A 257 -12.90 -8.79 20.91
N ALA A 258 -13.74 -9.81 21.06
CA ALA A 258 -13.85 -10.90 20.09
C ALA A 258 -14.27 -10.40 18.69
N VAL A 259 -15.20 -9.45 18.63
CA VAL A 259 -15.63 -8.84 17.36
C VAL A 259 -14.52 -7.96 16.80
N GLY A 260 -13.84 -7.21 17.67
CA GLY A 260 -12.65 -6.42 17.32
C GLY A 260 -11.58 -7.27 16.63
N MET A 261 -11.22 -8.43 17.19
CA MET A 261 -10.22 -9.34 16.61
C MET A 261 -10.65 -9.88 15.24
N LEU A 262 -11.93 -10.20 15.05
CA LEU A 262 -12.43 -10.74 13.77
C LEU A 262 -12.40 -9.72 12.62
N LEU A 263 -12.43 -8.43 12.93
CA LEU A 263 -12.45 -7.31 11.97
C LEU A 263 -11.17 -6.45 12.04
N ASP A 264 -10.19 -6.88 12.84
CA ASP A 264 -8.97 -6.13 13.08
C ASP A 264 -8.20 -5.90 11.78
N LYS A 265 -7.70 -4.68 11.63
CA LYS A 265 -6.97 -4.25 10.43
C LYS A 265 -5.56 -4.82 10.40
N TRP A 266 -4.91 -4.85 11.54
CA TRP A 266 -3.48 -5.05 11.66
C TRP A 266 -3.09 -6.51 11.49
N SER A 267 -3.87 -7.40 12.10
CA SER A 267 -3.82 -8.87 11.98
C SER A 267 -4.61 -9.42 10.78
N LEU A 268 -5.30 -8.57 10.02
CA LEU A 268 -6.25 -8.94 8.96
C LEU A 268 -7.24 -10.03 9.41
N GLY A 269 -8.14 -9.65 10.31
CA GLY A 269 -9.12 -10.56 10.88
C GLY A 269 -9.96 -11.30 9.83
N PRO A 270 -10.48 -12.51 10.13
CA PRO A 270 -11.18 -13.34 9.14
C PRO A 270 -12.40 -12.67 8.49
N LEU A 271 -13.21 -11.95 9.26
CA LEU A 271 -14.40 -11.26 8.72
C LEU A 271 -14.01 -10.06 7.85
N ARG A 272 -12.88 -9.41 8.16
CA ARG A 272 -12.28 -8.35 7.35
C ARG A 272 -11.77 -8.89 6.01
N VAL A 273 -11.07 -10.02 6.02
CA VAL A 273 -10.61 -10.71 4.80
C VAL A 273 -11.81 -11.11 3.94
N LEU A 274 -12.87 -11.64 4.54
CA LEU A 274 -14.11 -11.96 3.82
C LEU A 274 -14.78 -10.70 3.24
N ASN A 275 -14.73 -9.56 3.95
CA ASN A 275 -15.27 -8.30 3.43
C ASN A 275 -14.45 -7.83 2.22
N PHE A 276 -13.13 -7.84 2.33
CA PHE A 276 -12.24 -7.52 1.23
C PHE A 276 -12.49 -8.43 0.01
N ALA A 277 -12.59 -9.74 0.24
CA ALA A 277 -12.87 -10.72 -0.82
C ALA A 277 -14.22 -10.47 -1.48
N SER A 278 -15.25 -10.12 -0.71
CA SER A 278 -16.58 -9.78 -1.21
C SER A 278 -16.54 -8.54 -2.09
N VAL A 279 -15.92 -7.45 -1.62
CA VAL A 279 -15.72 -6.22 -2.42
C VAL A 279 -14.91 -6.51 -3.68
N PHE A 280 -13.87 -7.33 -3.60
CA PHE A 280 -13.06 -7.73 -4.76
C PHE A 280 -13.87 -8.53 -5.79
N LEU A 281 -14.69 -9.49 -5.34
CA LEU A 281 -15.57 -10.26 -6.23
C LEU A 281 -16.56 -9.36 -6.96
N LEU A 282 -17.15 -8.38 -6.27
CA LEU A 282 -18.02 -7.39 -6.90
C LEU A 282 -17.25 -6.54 -7.92
N LEU A 283 -16.06 -6.07 -7.57
CA LEU A 283 -15.21 -5.28 -8.47
C LEU A 283 -14.83 -6.07 -9.74
N VAL A 284 -14.52 -7.36 -9.63
CA VAL A 284 -14.22 -8.22 -10.78
C VAL A 284 -15.46 -8.47 -11.62
N SER A 285 -16.61 -8.71 -10.99
CA SER A 285 -17.87 -9.05 -11.67
C SER A 285 -18.46 -7.86 -12.42
N PHE A 286 -18.48 -6.68 -11.78
CA PHE A 286 -19.04 -5.45 -12.37
C PHE A 286 -18.00 -4.59 -13.08
N GLY A 287 -16.70 -4.88 -12.91
CA GLY A 287 -15.61 -4.09 -13.49
C GLY A 287 -15.69 -3.84 -15.00
N PRO A 288 -16.03 -4.84 -15.84
CA PRO A 288 -16.24 -4.61 -17.28
C PRO A 288 -17.37 -3.60 -17.58
N TRP A 289 -18.48 -3.68 -16.84
CA TRP A 289 -19.60 -2.76 -16.96
C TRP A 289 -19.24 -1.35 -16.47
N LEU A 290 -18.56 -1.24 -15.32
CA LEU A 290 -18.08 0.03 -14.78
C LEU A 290 -17.17 0.78 -15.78
N LYS A 291 -16.34 0.05 -16.55
CA LYS A 291 -15.49 0.67 -17.59
C LYS A 291 -16.26 1.21 -18.79
N GLN A 292 -17.45 0.68 -19.06
CA GLN A 292 -18.29 1.13 -20.16
C GLN A 292 -19.13 2.35 -19.75
N VAL A 293 -19.56 2.39 -18.49
CA VAL A 293 -20.47 3.43 -17.98
C VAL A 293 -19.74 4.62 -17.39
N LEU A 294 -18.61 4.42 -16.70
CA LEU A 294 -17.88 5.52 -16.08
C LEU A 294 -16.88 6.16 -17.07
N PRO A 295 -16.78 7.49 -17.09
CA PRO A 295 -15.72 8.17 -17.83
C PRO A 295 -14.35 7.80 -17.24
N ARG A 296 -13.33 7.74 -18.09
CA ARG A 296 -11.96 7.44 -17.68
C ARG A 296 -11.46 8.50 -16.67
N PRO A 297 -11.13 8.13 -15.42
CA PRO A 297 -10.74 9.08 -14.39
C PRO A 297 -9.26 9.45 -14.54
N LEU A 298 -8.96 10.36 -15.48
CA LEU A 298 -7.60 10.81 -15.78
C LEU A 298 -6.82 11.32 -14.55
N PRO A 299 -7.41 12.05 -13.58
CA PRO A 299 -6.70 12.48 -12.39
C PRO A 299 -6.23 11.31 -11.51
N LEU A 300 -7.10 10.32 -11.27
CA LEU A 300 -6.74 9.14 -10.49
C LEU A 300 -5.69 8.31 -11.22
N GLU A 301 -5.83 8.16 -12.53
CA GLU A 301 -4.84 7.48 -13.33
C GLU A 301 -3.47 8.17 -13.20
N LEU A 302 -3.38 9.49 -13.34
CA LEU A 302 -2.12 10.24 -13.21
C LEU A 302 -1.43 9.95 -11.86
N LEU A 303 -2.18 10.00 -10.75
CA LEU A 303 -1.64 9.70 -9.42
C LEU A 303 -1.13 8.25 -9.33
N GLY A 304 -1.93 7.28 -9.75
CA GLY A 304 -1.56 5.86 -9.66
C GLY A 304 -0.43 5.47 -10.62
N ARG A 305 -0.29 6.15 -11.76
CA ARG A 305 0.80 5.91 -12.70
C ARG A 305 2.17 6.18 -12.06
N HIS A 306 2.25 7.18 -11.17
CA HIS A 306 3.46 7.56 -10.44
C HIS A 306 3.35 7.26 -8.94
N SER A 307 2.70 6.14 -8.58
CA SER A 307 2.27 5.89 -7.20
C SER A 307 3.37 5.97 -6.15
N LEU A 308 4.62 5.58 -6.46
CA LEU A 308 5.70 5.64 -5.48
C LEU A 308 6.07 7.08 -5.14
N SER A 309 6.18 7.95 -6.15
CA SER A 309 6.49 9.36 -5.94
C SER A 309 5.36 10.07 -5.21
N VAL A 310 4.11 9.80 -5.59
CA VAL A 310 2.91 10.33 -4.93
C VAL A 310 2.80 9.78 -3.50
N PHE A 311 3.13 8.51 -3.29
CA PHE A 311 3.20 7.92 -1.96
C PHE A 311 4.26 8.62 -1.09
N CYS A 312 5.49 8.82 -1.56
CA CYS A 312 6.48 9.53 -0.74
C CYS A 312 6.01 10.96 -0.44
N ALA A 313 5.43 11.65 -1.42
CA ALA A 313 4.89 13.00 -1.22
C ALA A 313 3.76 13.05 -0.18
N HIS A 314 2.82 12.11 -0.18
CA HIS A 314 1.72 12.13 0.80
C HIS A 314 2.23 11.93 2.23
N ILE A 315 3.25 11.07 2.43
CA ILE A 315 3.87 10.90 3.75
C ILE A 315 4.56 12.19 4.19
N VAL A 316 5.35 12.81 3.31
CA VAL A 316 6.03 14.09 3.60
C VAL A 316 5.00 15.14 4.01
N ILE A 317 3.92 15.30 3.25
CA ILE A 317 2.85 16.27 3.54
C ILE A 317 2.16 15.94 4.87
N ALA A 318 1.84 14.67 5.13
CA ALA A 318 1.20 14.25 6.37
C ALA A 318 2.09 14.53 7.60
N LEU A 319 3.38 14.21 7.52
CA LEU A 319 4.34 14.47 8.59
C LEU A 319 4.51 15.96 8.89
N PHE A 320 4.65 16.80 7.85
CA PHE A 320 4.69 18.24 8.04
C PHE A 320 3.39 18.80 8.61
N THR A 321 2.24 18.31 8.13
CA THR A 321 0.94 18.73 8.68
C THR A 321 0.84 18.39 10.17
N LEU A 322 1.26 17.19 10.56
CA LEU A 322 1.30 16.78 11.97
C LEU A 322 2.27 17.64 12.80
N ALA A 323 3.41 18.01 12.24
CA ALA A 323 4.45 18.82 12.90
C ALA A 323 4.13 20.32 13.00
N PHE A 324 3.14 20.83 12.26
CA PHE A 324 2.71 22.24 12.30
C PHE A 324 1.30 22.44 12.87
N PHE A 325 0.37 21.52 12.58
CA PHE A 325 -1.06 21.66 12.89
C PHE A 325 -1.55 20.65 13.94
N GLY A 326 -0.69 19.73 14.37
CA GLY A 326 -1.01 18.73 15.39
C GLY A 326 -1.91 17.60 14.88
N SER A 327 -2.39 16.79 15.83
CA SER A 327 -3.26 15.63 15.53
C SER A 327 -4.71 16.05 15.27
N THR A 328 -5.57 15.06 15.00
CA THR A 328 -7.03 15.25 14.86
C THR A 328 -7.72 15.72 16.13
N GLN A 329 -7.05 15.66 17.29
CA GLN A 329 -7.58 16.13 18.58
C GLN A 329 -7.51 17.67 18.73
N VAL A 330 -6.77 18.35 17.85
CA VAL A 330 -6.70 19.80 17.85
C VAL A 330 -7.98 20.36 17.23
N VAL A 331 -8.78 21.04 18.05
CA VAL A 331 -10.01 21.70 17.59
C VAL A 331 -9.65 22.89 16.71
N ARG A 332 -10.07 22.85 15.44
CA ARG A 332 -9.87 23.93 14.47
C ARG A 332 -11.02 24.04 13.48
N PRO A 333 -11.19 25.20 12.80
CA PRO A 333 -12.26 25.38 11.83
C PRO A 333 -12.21 24.35 10.71
N TRP A 334 -13.38 23.88 10.25
CA TRP A 334 -13.49 22.95 9.12
C TRP A 334 -12.83 23.50 7.84
N SER A 335 -12.80 24.83 7.69
CA SER A 335 -12.14 25.51 6.56
C SER A 335 -10.63 25.30 6.55
N THR A 336 -9.98 25.21 7.72
CA THR A 336 -8.57 24.86 7.83
C THR A 336 -8.32 23.46 7.32
N ASP A 337 -9.16 22.49 7.71
CA ASP A 337 -9.04 21.11 7.25
C ASP A 337 -9.25 20.97 5.74
N VAL A 338 -10.22 21.70 5.18
CA VAL A 338 -10.42 21.77 3.73
C VAL A 338 -9.22 22.38 3.03
N ALA A 339 -8.64 23.46 3.57
CA ALA A 339 -7.44 24.09 3.00
C ALA A 339 -6.21 23.16 3.05
N LEU A 340 -6.02 22.43 4.15
CA LEU A 340 -4.96 21.44 4.30
C LEU A 340 -5.10 20.30 3.28
N LEU A 341 -6.32 19.77 3.10
CA LEU A 341 -6.58 18.73 2.09
C LEU A 341 -6.40 19.26 0.66
N ALA A 342 -6.90 20.45 0.36
CA ALA A 342 -6.72 21.07 -0.96
C ALA A 342 -5.24 21.28 -1.28
N GLY A 343 -4.46 21.81 -0.32
CA GLY A 343 -3.02 21.96 -0.43
C GLY A 343 -2.29 20.62 -0.60
N ALA A 344 -2.69 19.60 0.16
CA ALA A 344 -2.13 18.26 0.06
C ALA A 344 -2.36 17.68 -1.34
N PHE A 345 -3.60 17.67 -1.84
CA PHE A 345 -3.90 17.15 -3.17
C PHE A 345 -3.23 17.95 -4.28
N ALA A 346 -3.16 19.29 -4.17
CA ALA A 346 -2.41 20.12 -5.11
C ALA A 346 -0.93 19.70 -5.17
N GLY A 347 -0.31 19.48 -4.00
CA GLY A 347 1.07 18.96 -3.91
C GLY A 347 1.24 17.58 -4.54
N LEU A 348 0.31 16.65 -4.30
CA LEU A 348 0.34 15.32 -4.91
C LEU A 348 0.23 15.37 -6.45
N PHE A 349 -0.67 16.20 -6.98
CA PHE A 349 -0.80 16.41 -8.42
C PHE A 349 0.45 17.07 -9.01
N ALA A 350 1.03 18.06 -8.33
CA ALA A 350 2.27 18.70 -8.77
C ALA A 350 3.42 17.68 -8.87
N VAL A 351 3.58 16.80 -7.86
CA VAL A 351 4.58 15.73 -7.88
C VAL A 351 4.31 14.73 -9.00
N ALA A 352 3.06 14.34 -9.22
CA ALA A 352 2.70 13.42 -10.30
C ALA A 352 2.99 14.02 -11.69
N LEU A 353 2.67 15.31 -11.90
CA LEU A 353 2.97 16.03 -13.14
C LEU A 353 4.48 16.19 -13.36
N ALA A 354 5.24 16.51 -12.31
CA ALA A 354 6.69 16.61 -12.39
C ALA A 354 7.35 15.26 -12.71
N ALA A 355 6.87 14.17 -12.10
CA ALA A 355 7.32 12.82 -12.42
C ALA A 355 7.01 12.45 -13.88
N GLN A 356 5.82 12.80 -14.36
CA GLN A 356 5.43 12.58 -15.75
C GLN A 356 6.31 13.37 -16.73
N ALA A 357 6.63 14.63 -16.42
CA ALA A 357 7.50 15.47 -17.24
C ALA A 357 8.93 14.89 -17.32
N ARG A 358 9.48 14.41 -16.20
CA ARG A 358 10.81 13.77 -16.14
C ARG A 358 10.87 12.48 -16.97
N GLU A 359 9.82 11.66 -16.94
CA GLU A 359 9.72 10.47 -17.80
C GLU A 359 9.64 10.82 -19.29
N ARG A 360 8.97 11.92 -19.66
CA ARG A 360 8.92 12.38 -21.06
C ARG A 360 10.27 12.94 -21.53
N SER A 361 11.03 13.59 -20.65
CA SER A 361 12.35 14.14 -21.01
C SER A 361 13.41 13.05 -21.15
N SER A 362 13.39 12.01 -20.32
CA SER A 362 14.33 10.88 -20.42
C SER A 362 14.10 10.02 -21.66
N TRP A 363 12.93 10.14 -22.29
CA TRP A 363 12.56 9.41 -23.51
C TRP A 363 12.83 10.16 -24.82
N ARG A 364 13.38 11.38 -24.78
CA ARG A 364 13.78 12.08 -26.02
C ARG A 364 15.00 11.35 -26.60
N PRO A 365 14.93 10.79 -27.83
CA PRO A 365 16.11 10.25 -28.48
C PRO A 365 17.12 11.38 -28.62
N VAL A 366 18.35 11.15 -28.19
CA VAL A 366 19.48 12.00 -28.57
C VAL A 366 19.41 12.13 -30.10
N ARG A 367 19.17 13.34 -30.61
CA ARG A 367 19.25 13.60 -32.04
C ARG A 367 20.68 13.30 -32.43
N VAL A 368 20.90 12.12 -33.02
CA VAL A 368 22.15 11.81 -33.70
C VAL A 368 22.25 12.81 -34.84
N TRP A 369 23.11 13.81 -34.67
CA TRP A 369 23.44 14.80 -35.67
C TRP A 369 24.13 14.05 -36.81
N ARG A 370 23.39 13.73 -37.89
CA ARG A 370 23.99 13.22 -39.13
C ARG A 370 24.62 14.40 -39.86
N SER A 371 25.86 14.73 -39.52
CA SER A 371 26.74 15.50 -40.41
C SER A 371 27.49 14.52 -41.31
N GLY A 372 26.99 14.30 -42.51
CA GLY A 372 27.75 13.69 -43.60
C GLY A 372 27.70 14.65 -44.79
N PRO A 373 28.84 15.21 -45.24
CA PRO A 373 28.85 16.01 -46.45
C PRO A 373 28.59 15.12 -47.68
N GLN A 374 27.71 15.61 -48.56
CA GLN A 374 27.46 15.05 -49.88
C GLN A 374 28.76 15.12 -50.69
N VAL A 375 29.29 13.96 -51.08
CA VAL A 375 30.32 13.87 -52.13
C VAL A 375 29.57 13.74 -53.45
N ARG A 376 29.85 14.68 -54.37
CA ARG A 376 29.39 14.66 -55.76
C ARG A 376 30.16 13.63 -56.58
#